data_AF-M4NG17-F1
#
_entry.id   AF-M4NG17-F1
#
_cell.length_a   1.000
_cell.length_b   1.000
_cell.length_c   1.000
_cell.angle_alpha   90.00
_cell.angle_beta   90.00
_cell.angle_gamma   90.00
#
_symmetry.space_group_name_H-M   'P 1'
#
loop_
_entity.id
_entity.type
_entity.pdbx_description
1 polymer ?
#
loop_
_entity_poly.entity_id
_entity_poly.type
_entity_poly.pdbx_seq_one_letter_code
_entity_poly.pdbx_strand_id
1 'polypeptide(L)'
;MKKVHQTLFGRPDGPTAEIGNCYPACVASLLGLDLAKVPHFHQLHDDAEGALDEILAFLHGQGYSCLRYEWAPWVNRYLPGALAIFGGKSPRGDWLHAVVGQVTADGWRLVHDPHPSGAGILGEPVDVELLFPLMRAEAA
;
A
#
# COMPACT_ATOMS: atom_id res chain seq x y z
N MET A 1 -5.77 -6.92 11.64
CA MET A 1 -5.50 -6.83 10.19
C MET A 1 -5.68 -8.22 9.57
N LYS A 2 -6.38 -8.33 8.44
CA LYS A 2 -6.48 -9.58 7.66
C LYS A 2 -5.26 -9.67 6.75
N LYS A 3 -4.62 -10.84 6.61
CA LYS A 3 -3.49 -11.01 5.67
C LYS A 3 -4.04 -11.42 4.30
N VAL A 4 -4.10 -10.48 3.37
CA VAL A 4 -4.60 -10.71 2.00
C VAL A 4 -3.41 -10.86 1.06
N HIS A 5 -3.33 -12.01 0.37
CA HIS A 5 -2.30 -12.25 -0.64
C HIS A 5 -2.69 -11.70 -1.99
N GLN A 6 -1.71 -11.22 -2.75
CA GLN A 6 -1.91 -10.83 -4.14
C GLN A 6 -2.24 -12.07 -4.99
N THR A 7 -3.01 -11.87 -6.04
CA THR A 7 -3.41 -12.94 -6.98
C THR A 7 -2.89 -12.70 -8.39
N LEU A 8 -2.45 -11.47 -8.68
CA LEU A 8 -1.83 -11.09 -9.94
C LEU A 8 -0.36 -10.76 -9.68
N PHE A 9 0.51 -11.41 -10.44
CA PHE A 9 1.96 -11.27 -10.36
C PHE A 9 2.42 -10.60 -11.64
N GLY A 10 2.93 -9.39 -11.50
CA GLY A 10 3.09 -8.48 -12.61
C GLY A 10 4.25 -7.52 -12.42
N ARG A 11 4.75 -6.94 -13.52
CA ARG A 11 5.83 -5.95 -13.52
C ARG A 11 5.22 -4.56 -13.73
N PRO A 12 5.60 -3.52 -12.96
CA PRO A 12 5.04 -2.18 -13.14
C PRO A 12 5.37 -1.53 -14.49
N ASP A 13 6.49 -1.93 -15.13
CA ASP A 13 6.86 -1.45 -16.48
C ASP A 13 6.31 -2.36 -17.60
N GLY A 14 5.50 -3.36 -17.24
CA GLY A 14 4.79 -4.19 -18.21
C GLY A 14 3.58 -3.46 -18.79
N PRO A 15 2.92 -4.02 -19.82
CA PRO A 15 1.59 -3.55 -20.24
C PRO A 15 0.67 -3.39 -19.03
N THR A 16 -0.24 -2.41 -19.03
CA THR A 16 -1.21 -2.17 -17.94
C THR A 16 -1.92 -3.45 -17.46
N ALA A 17 -2.23 -4.36 -18.38
CA ALA A 17 -2.83 -5.66 -18.11
C ALA A 17 -1.95 -6.62 -17.27
N GLU A 18 -0.65 -6.38 -17.22
CA GLU A 18 0.37 -7.16 -16.52
C GLU A 18 0.87 -6.49 -15.23
N ILE A 19 0.22 -5.42 -14.76
CA ILE A 19 0.57 -4.82 -13.46
C ILE A 19 0.05 -5.73 -12.33
N GLY A 20 0.92 -6.06 -11.37
CA GLY A 20 0.55 -6.89 -10.22
C GLY A 20 -0.37 -6.16 -9.24
N ASN A 21 -1.13 -6.89 -8.43
CA ASN A 21 -2.07 -6.31 -7.46
C ASN A 21 -1.55 -6.31 -6.01
N CYS A 22 -0.24 -6.13 -5.81
CA CYS A 22 0.36 -6.07 -4.46
C CYS A 22 -0.17 -4.89 -3.63
N TYR A 23 -0.27 -3.68 -4.21
CA TYR A 23 -0.82 -2.51 -3.53
C TYR A 23 -2.30 -2.67 -3.13
N PRO A 24 -3.23 -3.08 -4.03
CA PRO A 24 -4.60 -3.41 -3.65
C PRO A 24 -4.69 -4.46 -2.53
N ALA A 25 -3.80 -5.45 -2.50
CA ALA A 25 -3.76 -6.45 -1.43
C ALA A 25 -3.28 -5.88 -0.09
N CYS A 26 -2.38 -4.89 -0.08
CA CYS A 26 -2.03 -4.14 1.12
C CYS A 26 -3.23 -3.34 1.66
N VAL A 27 -3.94 -2.62 0.79
CA VAL A 27 -5.16 -1.88 1.15
C VAL A 27 -6.23 -2.84 1.71
N ALA A 28 -6.49 -3.96 1.02
CA ALA A 28 -7.42 -4.98 1.48
C ALA A 28 -7.04 -5.53 2.86
N SER A 29 -5.74 -5.75 3.10
CA SER A 29 -5.23 -6.24 4.37
C SER A 29 -5.50 -5.25 5.50
N LEU A 30 -5.13 -3.98 5.32
CA LEU A 30 -5.26 -2.91 6.30
C LEU A 30 -6.73 -2.60 6.63
N LEU A 31 -7.60 -2.58 5.63
CA LEU A 31 -9.04 -2.32 5.79
C LEU A 31 -9.86 -3.58 6.15
N GLY A 32 -9.23 -4.76 6.15
CA GLY A 32 -9.92 -6.02 6.46
C GLY A 32 -10.90 -6.51 5.38
N LEU A 33 -10.73 -6.05 4.14
CA LEU A 33 -11.61 -6.36 3.01
C LEU A 33 -11.21 -7.66 2.30
N ASP A 34 -12.09 -8.16 1.44
CA ASP A 34 -11.71 -9.15 0.41
C ASP A 34 -11.00 -8.45 -0.75
N LEU A 35 -9.99 -9.11 -1.34
CA LEU A 35 -9.23 -8.54 -2.46
C LEU A 35 -10.13 -8.14 -3.63
N ALA A 36 -11.16 -8.95 -3.92
CA ALA A 36 -12.13 -8.67 -4.98
C ALA A 36 -12.99 -7.42 -4.75
N LYS A 37 -12.93 -6.81 -3.56
CA LYS A 37 -13.61 -5.54 -3.24
C LYS A 37 -12.71 -4.32 -3.39
N VAL A 38 -11.40 -4.51 -3.60
CA VAL A 38 -10.45 -3.42 -3.81
C VAL A 38 -10.13 -3.31 -5.31
N PRO A 39 -10.35 -2.15 -5.94
CA PRO A 39 -10.05 -1.97 -7.36
C PRO A 39 -8.58 -2.20 -7.67
N HIS A 40 -8.30 -2.62 -8.90
CA HIS A 40 -6.94 -2.61 -9.44
C HIS A 40 -6.68 -1.23 -10.06
N PHE A 41 -6.32 -0.25 -9.20
CA PHE A 41 -6.30 1.17 -9.55
C PHE A 41 -5.47 1.51 -10.80
N HIS A 42 -4.30 0.87 -10.95
CA HIS A 42 -3.41 1.10 -12.09
C HIS A 42 -3.91 0.49 -13.40
N GLN A 43 -4.99 -0.30 -13.38
CA GLN A 43 -5.67 -0.79 -14.58
C GLN A 43 -6.86 0.08 -15.00
N LEU A 44 -7.23 1.07 -14.18
CA LEU A 44 -8.35 1.96 -14.46
C LEU A 44 -7.92 3.21 -15.23
N HIS A 45 -6.64 3.58 -15.14
CA HIS A 45 -6.07 4.77 -15.77
C HIS A 45 -4.67 4.48 -16.30
N ASP A 46 -4.27 5.17 -17.36
CA ASP A 46 -2.96 5.01 -18.00
C ASP A 46 -1.85 5.85 -17.32
N ASP A 47 -2.22 6.75 -16.41
CA ASP A 47 -1.31 7.63 -15.69
C ASP A 47 -1.46 7.53 -14.16
N ALA A 48 -0.43 8.00 -13.45
CA ALA A 48 -0.34 7.91 -12.00
C ALA A 48 -1.31 8.84 -11.26
N GLU A 49 -1.72 9.96 -11.88
CA GLU A 49 -2.60 10.95 -11.27
C GLU A 49 -4.04 10.42 -11.27
N GLY A 50 -4.50 9.86 -12.38
CA GLY A 50 -5.78 9.14 -12.45
C GLY A 50 -5.84 7.94 -11.51
N ALA A 51 -4.75 7.16 -11.41
CA ALA A 51 -4.69 6.06 -10.45
C ALA A 51 -4.81 6.54 -8.99
N LEU A 52 -4.22 7.70 -8.65
CA LEU A 52 -4.33 8.31 -7.33
C LEU A 52 -5.77 8.79 -7.05
N ASP A 53 -6.44 9.40 -8.01
CA ASP A 53 -7.83 9.83 -7.87
C ASP A 53 -8.76 8.64 -7.56
N GLU A 54 -8.57 7.50 -8.22
CA GLU A 54 -9.33 6.27 -7.93
C GLU A 54 -9.04 5.70 -6.55
N ILE A 55 -7.76 5.73 -6.12
CA ILE A 55 -7.37 5.33 -4.77
C ILE A 55 -8.11 6.19 -3.74
N LEU A 56 -8.04 7.52 -3.89
CA LEU A 56 -8.68 8.45 -2.96
C LEU A 56 -10.20 8.30 -2.97
N ALA A 57 -10.83 8.19 -4.15
CA ALA A 57 -12.27 7.97 -4.27
C ALA A 57 -12.70 6.68 -3.56
N PHE A 58 -11.98 5.58 -3.78
CA PHE A 58 -12.24 4.31 -3.10
C PHE A 58 -12.09 4.44 -1.58
N LEU A 59 -10.97 4.99 -1.10
CA LEU A 59 -10.71 5.15 0.33
C LEU A 59 -11.75 6.04 1.00
N HIS A 60 -12.13 7.15 0.36
CA HIS A 60 -13.18 8.04 0.86
C HIS A 60 -14.52 7.32 0.99
N GLY A 61 -14.85 6.44 0.04
CA GLY A 61 -16.02 5.57 0.09
C GLY A 61 -15.99 4.55 1.24
N GLN A 62 -14.79 4.17 1.70
CA GLN A 62 -14.59 3.34 2.89
C GLN A 62 -14.49 4.15 4.20
N GLY A 63 -14.56 5.48 4.15
CA GLY A 63 -14.39 6.35 5.32
C GLY A 63 -12.94 6.61 5.72
N TYR A 64 -11.99 6.36 4.82
CA TYR A 64 -10.55 6.58 5.02
C TYR A 64 -10.01 7.59 4.02
N SER A 65 -8.79 8.08 4.28
CA SER A 65 -7.94 8.75 3.29
C SER A 65 -6.50 8.28 3.51
N CYS A 66 -5.56 8.75 2.69
CA CYS A 66 -4.15 8.37 2.80
C CYS A 66 -3.19 9.56 2.69
N LEU A 67 -2.05 9.44 3.36
CA LEU A 67 -0.89 10.33 3.18
C LEU A 67 0.31 9.46 2.79
N ARG A 68 0.94 9.78 1.66
CA ARG A 68 2.17 9.13 1.19
C ARG A 68 3.35 10.08 1.36
N TYR A 69 4.46 9.54 1.86
CA TYR A 69 5.71 10.26 2.08
C TYR A 69 6.88 9.44 1.58
N GLU A 70 7.95 10.11 1.16
CA GLU A 70 9.26 9.47 1.02
C GLU A 70 9.72 8.93 2.40
N TRP A 71 10.30 7.73 2.41
CA TRP A 71 10.81 7.14 3.64
C TRP A 71 12.01 7.92 4.17
N ALA A 72 11.95 8.27 5.45
CA ALA A 72 13.03 8.99 6.12
C ALA A 72 12.96 8.82 7.65
N PRO A 73 14.06 9.04 8.39
CA PRO A 73 14.11 8.83 9.85
C PRO A 73 13.10 9.64 10.66
N TRP A 74 12.57 10.74 10.13
CA TRP A 74 11.53 11.51 10.81
C TRP A 74 10.22 10.72 10.91
N VAL A 75 9.93 9.80 9.99
CA VAL A 75 8.72 8.96 10.02
C VAL A 75 8.62 8.19 11.35
N ASN A 76 9.74 7.64 11.82
CA ASN A 76 9.85 6.93 13.09
C ASN A 76 9.39 7.75 14.29
N ARG A 77 9.70 9.06 14.27
CA ARG A 77 9.39 9.98 15.35
C ARG A 77 7.90 10.30 15.43
N TYR A 78 7.24 10.44 14.28
CA TYR A 78 5.85 10.91 14.22
C TYR A 78 4.82 9.79 14.15
N LEU A 79 5.20 8.62 13.63
CA LEU A 79 4.29 7.49 13.42
C LEU A 79 4.69 6.22 14.18
N PRO A 80 5.22 6.27 15.43
CA PRO A 80 5.69 5.07 16.11
C PRO A 80 4.56 4.04 16.29
N GLY A 81 4.80 2.81 15.85
CA GLY A 81 3.82 1.72 15.92
C GLY A 81 2.71 1.79 14.86
N ALA A 82 2.70 2.78 13.97
CA ALA A 82 1.71 2.86 12.90
C ALA A 82 1.87 1.69 11.91
N LEU A 83 0.74 1.10 11.52
CA LEU A 83 0.68 0.20 10.37
C LEU A 83 0.54 1.04 9.10
N ALA A 84 1.37 0.77 8.12
CA ALA A 84 1.42 1.52 6.88
C ALA A 84 1.76 0.60 5.71
N ILE A 85 1.50 1.07 4.50
CA ILE A 85 1.99 0.45 3.27
C ILE A 85 3.40 1.00 3.03
N PHE A 86 4.36 0.13 2.74
CA PHE A 86 5.73 0.50 2.41
C PHE A 86 6.03 0.06 0.99
N GLY A 87 6.49 0.99 0.15
CA GLY A 87 7.04 0.72 -1.16
C GLY A 87 8.55 0.55 -1.08
N GLY A 88 9.11 -0.36 -1.87
CA GLY A 88 10.55 -0.55 -1.97
C GLY A 88 10.95 -1.50 -3.10
N LYS A 89 12.25 -1.67 -3.31
CA LYS A 89 12.77 -2.53 -4.38
C LYS A 89 12.38 -3.99 -4.13
N SER A 90 11.83 -4.65 -5.15
CA SER A 90 11.47 -6.06 -5.11
C SER A 90 12.71 -6.97 -5.13
N PRO A 91 12.87 -7.98 -4.25
CA PRO A 91 13.87 -9.04 -4.43
C PRO A 91 13.63 -9.93 -5.67
N ARG A 92 12.49 -9.79 -6.35
CA ARG A 92 12.09 -10.66 -7.47
C ARG A 92 12.41 -10.08 -8.84
N GLY A 93 12.94 -8.86 -8.89
CA GLY A 93 13.37 -8.21 -10.11
C GLY A 93 13.49 -6.70 -9.94
N ASP A 94 13.75 -5.99 -11.04
CA ASP A 94 14.05 -4.56 -11.00
C ASP A 94 12.78 -3.71 -11.06
N TRP A 95 11.98 -3.78 -10.00
CA TRP A 95 10.74 -3.02 -9.87
C TRP A 95 10.35 -2.77 -8.42
N LEU A 96 9.37 -1.87 -8.20
CA LEU A 96 8.82 -1.58 -6.88
C LEU A 96 7.79 -2.62 -6.43
N HIS A 97 7.73 -2.86 -5.12
CA HIS A 97 6.80 -3.77 -4.47
C HIS A 97 6.23 -3.12 -3.21
N ALA A 98 4.93 -3.31 -2.99
CA ALA A 98 4.23 -2.82 -1.82
C ALA A 98 4.05 -3.93 -0.78
N VAL A 99 4.36 -3.61 0.48
CA VAL A 99 4.15 -4.49 1.64
C VAL A 99 3.43 -3.75 2.76
N VAL A 100 2.88 -4.48 3.72
CA VAL A 100 2.43 -3.88 4.98
C VAL A 100 3.53 -4.03 6.02
N GLY A 101 3.91 -2.90 6.60
CA GLY A 101 4.89 -2.83 7.68
C GLY A 101 4.33 -2.10 8.89
N GLN A 102 5.13 -2.12 9.96
CA GLN A 102 4.92 -1.26 11.11
C GLN A 102 6.15 -0.38 11.30
N VAL A 103 5.93 0.92 11.49
CA VAL A 103 6.98 1.85 11.89
C VAL A 103 7.45 1.50 13.31
N THR A 104 8.75 1.35 13.51
CA THR A 104 9.37 1.12 14.83
C THR A 104 10.09 2.38 15.31
N ALA A 105 10.64 2.36 16.53
CA ALA A 105 11.38 3.52 17.06
C ALA A 105 12.66 3.84 16.27
N ASP A 106 13.20 2.84 15.57
CA ASP A 106 14.51 2.81 14.93
C ASP A 106 14.46 2.43 13.44
N GLY A 107 13.28 2.18 12.88
CA GLY A 107 13.11 1.83 11.48
C GLY A 107 11.70 1.33 11.19
N TRP A 108 11.60 0.19 10.53
CA TRP A 108 10.33 -0.44 10.24
C TRP A 108 10.49 -1.95 10.35
N ARG A 109 9.37 -2.65 10.52
CA ARG A 109 9.33 -4.10 10.46
C ARG A 109 8.27 -4.58 9.48
N LEU A 110 8.62 -5.58 8.68
CA LEU A 110 7.67 -6.26 7.81
C LEU A 110 6.59 -6.96 8.68
N VAL A 111 5.32 -6.69 8.37
CA VAL A 111 4.17 -7.33 9.03
C VAL A 111 3.48 -8.32 8.10
N HIS A 112 3.36 -7.95 6.83
CA HIS A 112 2.75 -8.79 5.80
C HIS A 112 3.27 -8.40 4.42
N ASP A 113 3.69 -9.40 3.67
CA ASP A 113 3.99 -9.29 2.24
C ASP A 113 2.83 -9.93 1.47
N PRO A 114 2.12 -9.18 0.59
CA PRO A 114 1.10 -9.75 -0.27
C PRO A 114 1.62 -10.90 -1.14
N HIS A 115 2.90 -10.88 -1.51
CA HIS A 115 3.51 -11.95 -2.28
C HIS A 115 3.64 -13.23 -1.42
N PRO A 116 3.20 -14.41 -1.89
CA PRO A 116 3.24 -15.65 -1.11
C PRO A 116 4.63 -16.09 -0.63
N SER A 117 5.69 -15.60 -1.27
CA SER A 117 7.07 -15.88 -0.84
C SER A 117 7.42 -15.24 0.50
N GLY A 118 6.73 -14.18 0.93
CA GLY A 118 7.04 -13.49 2.18
C GLY A 118 8.38 -12.76 2.19
N ALA A 119 8.97 -12.47 1.03
CA ALA A 119 10.35 -11.99 0.93
C ALA A 119 10.49 -10.48 1.16
N GLY A 120 9.37 -9.75 1.24
CA GLY A 120 9.36 -8.32 1.53
C GLY A 120 9.93 -7.48 0.38
N ILE A 121 10.73 -6.48 0.77
CA ILE A 121 11.47 -5.56 -0.10
C ILE A 121 12.96 -5.63 0.25
N LEU A 122 13.82 -5.20 -0.68
CA LEU A 122 15.26 -5.09 -0.50
C LEU A 122 15.64 -3.74 0.11
N GLY A 123 16.45 -3.77 1.17
CA GLY A 123 16.98 -2.58 1.81
C GLY A 123 15.90 -1.77 2.54
N GLU A 124 16.11 -0.45 2.57
CA GLU A 124 15.15 0.49 3.14
C GLU A 124 13.97 0.74 2.19
N PRO A 125 12.77 1.02 2.72
CA PRO A 125 11.65 1.53 1.94
C PRO A 125 12.03 2.81 1.20
N VAL A 126 11.41 3.03 0.05
CA VAL A 126 11.49 4.31 -0.67
C VAL A 126 10.35 5.23 -0.26
N ASP A 127 9.20 4.68 0.10
CA ASP A 127 8.05 5.42 0.55
C ASP A 127 7.29 4.70 1.66
N VAL A 128 6.41 5.46 2.31
CA VAL A 128 5.47 5.00 3.31
C VAL A 128 4.12 5.69 3.09
N GLU A 129 3.04 4.92 3.14
CA GLU A 129 1.68 5.40 2.97
C GLU A 129 0.82 5.00 4.17
N LEU A 130 0.32 6.02 4.88
CA LEU A 130 -0.55 5.86 6.03
C LEU A 130 -2.00 5.96 5.59
N LEU A 131 -2.79 4.92 5.85
CA LEU A 131 -4.24 4.96 5.77
C LEU A 131 -4.80 5.44 7.11
N PHE A 132 -5.66 6.46 7.10
CA PHE A 132 -6.26 7.01 8.31
C PHE A 132 -7.76 7.24 8.13
N PRO A 133 -8.57 7.07 9.19
CA PRO A 133 -9.99 7.31 9.11
C PRO A 133 -10.27 8.80 8.94
N LEU A 134 -11.22 9.14 8.07
CA LEU A 134 -11.72 10.50 7.94
C LEU A 134 -12.69 10.79 9.09
N MET A 135 -12.33 11.76 9.92
CA MET A 135 -13.25 12.31 10.92
C MET A 135 -14.28 13.17 10.19
N ARG A 136 -15.55 12.78 10.25
CA ARG A 136 -16.67 13.58 9.76
C ARG A 136 -17.39 14.19 10.94
N ALA A 137 -17.73 15.48 10.85
CA ALA A 137 -18.69 16.05 11.77
C ALA A 137 -20.03 15.31 11.57
N GLU A 138 -20.70 14.94 12.66
CA GLU A 138 -22.07 14.46 12.57
C GLU A 138 -22.92 15.56 11.92
N ALA A 139 -23.78 15.19 10.98
CA ALA A 139 -24.77 16.12 10.46
C ALA A 139 -25.70 16.48 11.63
N ALA A 140 -25.73 17.76 11.99
CA ALA A 140 -26.64 18.31 13.00
C ALA A 140 -28.10 18.15 12.59
#